data_AF-A0A7S3V0J0-F1
#
_entry.id   AF-A0A7S3V0J0-F1
#
_cell.length_a   1.000
_cell.length_b   1.000
_cell.length_c   1.000
_cell.angle_alpha   90.00
_cell.angle_beta   90.00
_cell.angle_gamma   90.00
#
_symmetry.space_group_name_H-M   'P 1'
#
loop_
_entity.id
_entity.type
_entity.pdbx_description
1 polymer ?
#
loop_
_entity_poly.entity_id
_entity_poly.type
_entity_poly.pdbx_seq_one_letter_code
_entity_poly.pdbx_strand_id
1 'polypeptide(L)'
;MEFPLDIDSLHKAGLDLVTEFVVQDYNAHIKKLNLPLKELETFGREKTKGYLIGHTRAFWEPFVNWLLETPNFENLDNPLDEYSHKIITTAFTAVTSHANEKDLIYYWANETISEKLVAIQRLADLIGLAKLYEDVHLCVHKEYGPWIAFRAVVVMNENADDFMVSSTNNTSGDVITKEELANAVLAFKKAEYDISNTEAWILLRDSIPRFQKYKYTEEQLYYHYTKDKSILKSAVSQKQES
;
A
#
# COMPACT_ATOMS: atom_id res chain seq x y z
N MET A 1 -26.53 5.46 -12.05
CA MET A 1 -25.73 4.85 -13.13
C MET A 1 -24.36 4.70 -12.53
N GLU A 2 -24.07 3.53 -11.96
CA GLU A 2 -22.76 3.27 -11.34
C GLU A 2 -21.68 3.34 -12.43
N PHE A 3 -20.65 4.15 -12.18
CA PHE A 3 -19.49 4.23 -13.06
C PHE A 3 -18.43 3.26 -12.51
N PRO A 4 -17.78 2.45 -13.37
CA PRO A 4 -16.70 1.58 -12.90
C PRO A 4 -15.54 2.41 -12.35
N LEU A 5 -14.81 1.85 -11.37
CA LEU A 5 -13.59 2.48 -10.85
C LEU A 5 -12.60 2.70 -11.98
N ASP A 6 -12.20 3.95 -12.17
CA ASP A 6 -11.16 4.33 -13.12
C ASP A 6 -9.79 3.98 -12.55
N ILE A 7 -9.45 2.70 -12.65
CA ILE A 7 -8.15 2.14 -12.24
C ILE A 7 -7.01 2.79 -13.03
N ASP A 8 -7.24 3.15 -14.30
CA ASP A 8 -6.22 3.79 -15.14
C ASP A 8 -5.83 5.17 -14.59
N SER A 9 -6.78 5.93 -14.04
CA SER A 9 -6.48 7.20 -13.37
C SER A 9 -5.68 7.01 -12.08
N LEU A 10 -5.97 5.97 -11.29
CA LEU A 10 -5.15 5.62 -10.11
C LEU A 10 -3.72 5.26 -10.51
N HIS A 11 -3.56 4.43 -11.56
CA HIS A 11 -2.25 4.04 -12.08
C HIS A 11 -1.45 5.25 -12.59
N LYS A 12 -2.08 6.17 -13.32
CA LYS A 12 -1.43 7.41 -13.79
C LYS A 12 -1.04 8.34 -12.63
N ALA A 13 -1.78 8.31 -11.54
CA ALA A 13 -1.42 9.00 -10.30
C ALA A 13 -0.36 8.25 -9.46
N GLY A 14 0.13 7.11 -9.96
CA GLY A 14 1.20 6.34 -9.34
C GLY A 14 0.75 5.42 -8.20
N LEU A 15 -0.55 5.17 -8.07
CA LEU A 15 -1.12 4.13 -7.21
C LEU A 15 -1.43 2.90 -8.08
N ASP A 16 -0.36 2.21 -8.48
CA ASP A 16 -0.33 1.18 -9.52
C ASP A 16 -0.52 -0.26 -9.00
N LEU A 17 -0.78 -0.42 -7.70
CA LEU A 17 -1.17 -1.70 -7.11
C LEU A 17 -2.59 -1.58 -6.59
N VAL A 18 -3.57 -1.96 -7.41
CA VAL A 18 -4.99 -1.96 -7.05
C VAL A 18 -5.52 -3.37 -7.20
N THR A 19 -6.06 -3.95 -6.13
CA THR A 19 -6.57 -5.33 -6.15
C THR A 19 -7.88 -5.44 -5.39
N GLU A 20 -8.89 -5.98 -6.06
CA GLU A 20 -10.19 -6.27 -5.47
C GLU A 20 -10.12 -7.52 -4.56
N PHE A 21 -10.93 -7.52 -3.51
CA PHE A 21 -11.07 -8.66 -2.61
C PHE A 21 -12.47 -8.71 -1.97
N VAL A 22 -12.79 -9.88 -1.41
CA VAL A 22 -14.01 -10.07 -0.61
C VAL A 22 -13.70 -9.77 0.85
N VAL A 23 -14.39 -8.79 1.43
CA VAL A 23 -14.13 -8.32 2.80
C VAL A 23 -14.29 -9.44 3.83
N GLN A 24 -15.26 -10.32 3.63
CA GLN A 24 -15.56 -11.45 4.51
C GLN A 24 -14.40 -12.44 4.57
N ASP A 25 -13.63 -12.63 3.50
CA ASP A 25 -12.45 -13.51 3.50
C ASP A 25 -11.36 -12.96 4.41
N TYR A 26 -11.15 -11.64 4.38
CA TYR A 26 -10.24 -10.96 5.31
C TYR A 26 -10.72 -11.09 6.76
N ASN A 27 -12.01 -10.82 7.02
CA ASN A 27 -12.59 -10.91 8.37
C ASN A 27 -12.49 -12.35 8.92
N ALA A 28 -12.74 -13.36 8.09
CA ALA A 28 -12.55 -14.76 8.45
C ALA A 28 -11.07 -15.09 8.73
N HIS A 29 -10.15 -14.53 7.93
CA HIS A 29 -8.71 -14.72 8.10
C HIS A 29 -8.19 -14.15 9.42
N ILE A 30 -8.53 -12.90 9.77
CA ILE A 30 -8.07 -12.30 11.03
C ILE A 30 -8.66 -13.02 12.25
N LYS A 31 -9.91 -13.52 12.16
CA LYS A 31 -10.53 -14.36 13.20
C LYS A 31 -9.79 -15.68 13.37
N LYS A 32 -9.48 -16.36 12.26
CA LYS A 32 -8.74 -17.62 12.26
C LYS A 32 -7.37 -17.46 12.93
N LEU A 33 -6.72 -16.32 12.73
CA LEU A 33 -5.44 -15.98 13.35
C LEU A 33 -5.56 -15.38 14.76
N ASN A 34 -6.78 -15.17 15.26
CA ASN A 34 -7.05 -14.53 16.55
C ASN A 34 -6.34 -13.17 16.72
N LEU A 35 -6.33 -12.35 15.66
CA LEU A 35 -5.72 -11.02 15.71
C LEU A 35 -6.63 -10.06 16.49
N PRO A 36 -6.07 -9.16 17.31
CA PRO A 36 -6.83 -8.17 18.07
C PRO A 36 -7.23 -6.97 17.18
N LEU A 37 -7.88 -7.24 16.05
CA LEU A 37 -8.32 -6.26 15.07
C LEU A 37 -9.85 -6.29 14.94
N LYS A 38 -10.43 -5.12 14.69
CA LYS A 38 -11.84 -5.04 14.33
C LYS A 38 -12.04 -5.59 12.92
N GLU A 39 -13.16 -6.25 12.71
CA GLU A 39 -13.61 -6.62 11.36
C GLU A 39 -13.85 -5.37 10.51
N LEU A 40 -13.55 -5.49 9.22
CA LEU A 40 -13.91 -4.51 8.22
C LEU A 40 -15.44 -4.47 8.05
N GLU A 41 -15.98 -3.30 7.73
CA GLU A 41 -17.41 -3.08 7.47
C GLU A 41 -17.92 -3.99 6.35
N THR A 42 -19.11 -4.58 6.53
CA THR A 42 -19.71 -5.46 5.52
C THR A 42 -20.99 -4.89 4.93
N PHE A 43 -21.53 -3.82 5.52
CA PHE A 43 -22.83 -3.25 5.16
C PHE A 43 -23.98 -4.26 5.23
N GLY A 44 -23.82 -5.32 6.05
CA GLY A 44 -24.78 -6.41 6.14
C GLY A 44 -24.84 -7.32 4.90
N ARG A 45 -23.87 -7.22 3.98
CA ARG A 45 -23.80 -8.05 2.77
C ARG A 45 -23.10 -9.39 3.04
N GLU A 46 -23.38 -10.38 2.20
CA GLU A 46 -22.71 -11.69 2.25
C GLU A 46 -21.29 -11.65 1.64
N LYS A 47 -21.11 -10.87 0.57
CA LYS A 47 -19.82 -10.66 -0.11
C LYS A 47 -19.67 -9.16 -0.42
N THR A 48 -18.99 -8.43 0.45
CA THR A 48 -18.76 -6.99 0.29
C THR A 48 -17.49 -6.77 -0.52
N LYS A 49 -17.54 -5.84 -1.47
CA LYS A 49 -16.40 -5.48 -2.31
C LYS A 49 -15.41 -4.60 -1.54
N GLY A 50 -14.14 -4.99 -1.57
CA GLY A 50 -13.03 -4.21 -1.02
C GLY A 50 -11.90 -4.06 -2.03
N TYR A 51 -11.09 -3.02 -1.85
CA TYR A 51 -9.89 -2.74 -2.64
C TYR A 51 -8.69 -2.58 -1.72
N LEU A 52 -7.59 -3.30 -2.01
CA LEU A 52 -6.27 -2.99 -1.47
C LEU A 52 -5.54 -2.09 -2.47
N ILE A 53 -5.04 -0.96 -1.97
CA ILE A 53 -4.35 0.05 -2.77
C ILE A 53 -2.94 0.23 -2.24
N GLY A 54 -1.98 0.21 -3.16
CA GLY A 54 -0.57 0.48 -2.90
C GLY A 54 0.11 1.06 -4.13
N HIS A 55 1.43 1.08 -4.08
CA HIS A 55 2.24 1.57 -5.18
C HIS A 55 3.62 0.95 -5.25
N THR A 56 4.21 1.05 -6.44
CA THR A 56 5.62 0.81 -6.73
C THR A 56 6.39 2.14 -6.76
N ARG A 57 7.56 2.17 -7.41
CA ARG A 57 8.29 3.41 -7.70
C ARG A 57 7.53 4.39 -8.60
N ALA A 58 6.52 3.92 -9.35
CA ALA A 58 5.71 4.76 -10.24
C ALA A 58 5.01 5.92 -9.50
N PHE A 59 4.84 5.81 -8.18
CA PHE A 59 4.31 6.84 -7.30
C PHE A 59 5.08 8.16 -7.31
N TRP A 60 6.41 8.10 -7.38
CA TRP A 60 7.26 9.24 -7.03
C TRP A 60 7.05 10.42 -7.96
N GLU A 61 6.98 10.17 -9.26
CA GLU A 61 6.90 11.24 -10.25
C GLU A 61 5.56 12.01 -10.20
N PRO A 62 4.38 11.35 -10.19
CA PRO A 62 3.10 12.03 -9.98
C PRO A 62 3.02 12.76 -8.64
N PHE A 63 3.59 12.19 -7.58
CA PHE A 63 3.64 12.85 -6.28
C PHE A 63 4.45 14.15 -6.31
N VAL A 64 5.65 14.15 -6.92
CA VAL A 64 6.46 15.37 -7.09
C VAL A 64 5.75 16.39 -7.98
N ASN A 65 5.04 15.96 -9.03
CA ASN A 65 4.20 16.85 -9.83
C ASN A 65 3.12 17.53 -8.99
N TRP A 66 2.45 16.78 -8.13
CA TRP A 66 1.45 17.34 -7.24
C TRP A 66 2.06 18.35 -6.25
N LEU A 67 3.28 18.10 -5.75
CA LEU A 67 3.98 19.06 -4.88
C LEU A 67 4.30 20.38 -5.61
N LEU A 68 4.67 20.32 -6.90
CA LEU A 68 4.87 21.52 -7.72
C LEU A 68 3.62 22.40 -7.80
N GLU A 69 2.46 21.75 -7.86
CA GLU A 69 1.15 22.39 -7.92
C GLU A 69 0.56 22.72 -6.54
N THR A 70 1.27 22.38 -5.46
CA THR A 70 0.79 22.56 -4.08
C THR A 70 1.61 23.64 -3.37
N PRO A 71 1.10 24.89 -3.31
CA PRO A 71 1.77 25.96 -2.61
C PRO A 71 2.01 25.62 -1.14
N ASN A 72 3.20 25.92 -0.63
CA ASN A 72 3.57 25.70 0.76
C ASN A 72 3.41 24.23 1.23
N PHE A 73 3.65 23.25 0.36
CA PHE A 73 3.59 21.82 0.73
C PHE A 73 4.45 21.47 1.96
N GLU A 74 5.48 22.26 2.24
CA GLU A 74 6.34 22.10 3.42
C GLU A 74 5.59 22.22 4.74
N ASN A 75 4.46 22.94 4.75
CA ASN A 75 3.62 23.12 5.93
C ASN A 75 2.70 21.91 6.18
N LEU A 76 2.58 20.98 5.23
CA LEU A 76 1.83 19.74 5.44
C LEU A 76 2.61 18.82 6.36
N ASP A 77 1.96 18.21 7.35
CA ASP A 77 2.61 17.28 8.28
C ASP A 77 3.17 16.06 7.54
N ASN A 78 2.34 15.44 6.68
CA ASN A 78 2.70 14.27 5.90
C ASN A 78 2.27 14.45 4.42
N PRO A 79 3.05 15.17 3.58
CA PRO A 79 2.68 15.47 2.20
C PRO A 79 2.32 14.23 1.36
N LEU A 80 3.02 13.12 1.61
CA LEU A 80 2.78 11.87 0.90
C LEU A 80 1.44 11.24 1.25
N ASP A 81 1.07 11.28 2.52
CA ASP A 81 -0.21 10.74 2.99
C ASP A 81 -1.35 11.63 2.48
N GLU A 82 -1.18 12.96 2.54
CA GLU A 82 -2.12 13.93 1.95
C GLU A 82 -2.37 13.68 0.46
N TYR A 83 -1.31 13.49 -0.32
CA TYR A 83 -1.43 13.15 -1.74
C TYR A 83 -2.21 11.83 -1.93
N SER A 84 -1.81 10.79 -1.21
CA SER A 84 -2.44 9.46 -1.31
C SER A 84 -3.92 9.51 -0.94
N HIS A 85 -4.26 10.19 0.16
CA HIS A 85 -5.63 10.36 0.62
C HIS A 85 -6.47 11.10 -0.41
N LYS A 86 -5.94 12.21 -0.95
CA LYS A 86 -6.63 13.02 -1.96
C LYS A 86 -6.94 12.21 -3.21
N ILE A 87 -5.95 11.53 -3.78
CA ILE A 87 -6.13 10.76 -5.02
C ILE A 87 -7.11 9.61 -4.81
N ILE A 88 -6.94 8.83 -3.75
CA ILE A 88 -7.81 7.68 -3.44
C ILE A 88 -9.25 8.16 -3.20
N THR A 89 -9.44 9.15 -2.33
CA THR A 89 -10.78 9.67 -2.02
C THR A 89 -11.48 10.23 -3.26
N THR A 90 -10.75 10.96 -4.10
CA THR A 90 -11.30 11.52 -5.34
C THR A 90 -11.77 10.42 -6.31
N ALA A 91 -10.94 9.39 -6.52
CA ALA A 91 -11.27 8.29 -7.41
C ALA A 91 -12.51 7.51 -6.95
N PHE A 92 -12.58 7.19 -5.65
CA PHE A 92 -13.70 6.39 -5.11
C PHE A 92 -14.98 7.20 -4.94
N THR A 93 -14.91 8.49 -4.63
CA THR A 93 -16.10 9.36 -4.57
C THR A 93 -16.72 9.57 -5.96
N ALA A 94 -15.90 9.54 -7.03
CA ALA A 94 -16.39 9.71 -8.39
C ALA A 94 -17.27 8.54 -8.88
N VAL A 95 -17.04 7.32 -8.39
CA VAL A 95 -17.82 6.13 -8.77
C VAL A 95 -19.11 5.95 -7.99
N THR A 96 -19.12 6.37 -6.72
CA THR A 96 -20.33 6.38 -5.90
C THR A 96 -21.21 7.55 -6.33
N SER A 97 -22.01 7.32 -7.38
CA SER A 97 -22.89 8.28 -8.05
C SER A 97 -23.76 9.09 -7.08
N HIS A 98 -23.30 10.25 -6.60
CA HIS A 98 -24.05 11.06 -5.62
C HIS A 98 -24.55 10.27 -4.38
N ALA A 99 -23.99 9.08 -4.15
CA ALA A 99 -24.39 8.18 -3.09
C ALA A 99 -23.54 8.53 -1.87
N ASN A 100 -24.22 8.74 -0.74
CA ASN A 100 -23.67 9.34 0.47
C ASN A 100 -22.28 8.81 0.82
N GLU A 101 -21.40 9.64 1.40
CA GLU A 101 -20.09 9.23 1.97
C GLU A 101 -20.18 7.96 2.86
N LYS A 102 -21.39 7.63 3.33
CA LYS A 102 -21.74 6.40 4.04
C LYS A 102 -21.52 5.10 3.26
N ASP A 103 -21.37 5.15 1.93
CA ASP A 103 -21.19 3.96 1.09
C ASP A 103 -19.71 3.57 0.90
N LEU A 104 -18.79 4.35 1.47
CA LEU A 104 -17.35 4.12 1.41
C LEU A 104 -16.75 4.15 2.82
N ILE A 105 -15.96 3.14 3.16
CA ILE A 105 -15.13 3.16 4.37
C ILE A 105 -13.67 3.03 3.98
N TYR A 106 -12.91 4.06 4.35
CA TYR A 106 -11.46 4.07 4.21
C TYR A 106 -10.77 3.57 5.48
N TYR A 107 -9.74 2.76 5.28
CA TYR A 107 -8.79 2.31 6.28
C TYR A 107 -7.40 2.63 5.77
N TRP A 108 -6.75 3.64 6.34
CA TRP A 108 -5.46 4.13 5.87
C TRP A 108 -4.31 3.34 6.50
N ALA A 109 -3.23 3.12 5.75
CA ALA A 109 -2.08 2.35 6.24
C ALA A 109 -1.31 3.04 7.38
N ASN A 110 -1.48 4.36 7.54
CA ASN A 110 -0.88 5.18 8.59
C ASN A 110 -1.81 5.38 9.81
N GLU A 111 -2.94 4.68 9.85
CA GLU A 111 -3.90 4.78 10.94
C GLU A 111 -3.33 4.24 12.26
N THR A 112 -3.74 4.86 13.37
CA THR A 112 -3.32 4.44 14.72
C THR A 112 -4.49 4.15 15.65
N ILE A 113 -5.72 4.50 15.25
CA ILE A 113 -6.94 4.26 16.01
C ILE A 113 -7.36 2.79 15.85
N SER A 114 -7.57 2.10 16.97
CA SER A 114 -7.79 0.65 17.04
C SER A 114 -8.93 0.16 16.12
N GLU A 115 -10.02 0.92 16.01
CA GLU A 115 -11.19 0.58 15.19
C GLU A 115 -10.95 0.67 13.68
N LYS A 116 -9.84 1.29 13.27
CA LYS A 116 -9.47 1.55 11.88
C LYS A 116 -8.14 0.89 11.49
N LEU A 117 -7.50 0.15 12.41
CA LEU A 117 -6.31 -0.66 12.11
C LEU A 117 -6.66 -1.83 11.19
N VAL A 118 -5.78 -2.08 10.22
CA VAL A 118 -5.87 -3.21 9.30
C VAL A 118 -4.51 -3.88 9.20
N ALA A 119 -4.48 -5.21 9.32
CA ALA A 119 -3.30 -6.01 8.98
C ALA A 119 -3.08 -6.06 7.46
N ILE A 120 -2.70 -4.92 6.88
CA ILE A 120 -2.66 -4.69 5.43
C ILE A 120 -1.68 -5.61 4.70
N GLN A 121 -0.56 -5.97 5.34
CA GLN A 121 0.41 -6.93 4.81
C GLN A 121 -0.16 -8.35 4.74
N ARG A 122 -0.96 -8.74 5.74
CA ARG A 122 -1.64 -10.04 5.74
C ARG A 122 -2.73 -10.09 4.68
N LEU A 123 -3.46 -8.98 4.51
CA LEU A 123 -4.42 -8.85 3.42
C LEU A 123 -3.73 -9.03 2.07
N ALA A 124 -2.58 -8.36 1.86
CA ALA A 124 -1.82 -8.49 0.61
C ALA A 124 -1.39 -9.93 0.30
N ASP A 125 -0.99 -10.71 1.32
CA ASP A 125 -0.68 -12.14 1.17
C ASP A 125 -1.93 -12.97 0.88
N LEU A 126 -2.99 -12.75 1.65
CA LEU A 126 -4.27 -13.44 1.52
C LEU A 126 -4.85 -13.34 0.10
N ILE A 127 -4.79 -12.16 -0.50
CA ILE A 127 -5.35 -11.90 -1.84
C ILE A 127 -4.35 -12.20 -2.97
N GLY A 128 -3.16 -12.68 -2.62
CA GLY A 128 -2.11 -13.07 -3.56
C GLY A 128 -1.38 -11.91 -4.26
N LEU A 129 -1.54 -10.67 -3.77
CA LEU A 129 -0.86 -9.48 -4.30
C LEU A 129 0.64 -9.50 -3.98
N ALA A 130 1.00 -9.79 -2.72
CA ALA A 130 2.39 -9.86 -2.29
C ALA A 130 2.57 -10.87 -1.16
N LYS A 131 3.61 -11.69 -1.23
CA LYS A 131 3.88 -12.70 -0.20
C LYS A 131 4.39 -12.01 1.07
N LEU A 132 3.74 -12.26 2.21
CA LEU A 132 4.26 -11.83 3.52
C LEU A 132 5.26 -12.86 4.05
N TYR A 133 6.47 -12.41 4.32
CA TYR A 133 7.48 -13.15 5.07
C TYR A 133 7.43 -12.71 6.53
N GLU A 134 6.76 -13.50 7.36
CA GLU A 134 6.48 -13.20 8.77
C GLU A 134 7.75 -12.96 9.59
N ASP A 135 8.80 -13.75 9.36
CA ASP A 135 10.05 -13.69 10.11
C ASP A 135 10.79 -12.34 9.99
N VAL A 136 10.40 -11.53 9.00
CA VAL A 136 11.01 -10.22 8.71
C VAL A 136 9.97 -9.12 8.48
N HIS A 137 8.69 -9.41 8.72
CA HIS A 137 7.55 -8.53 8.50
C HIS A 137 7.59 -7.78 7.15
N LEU A 138 7.97 -8.46 6.07
CA LEU A 138 8.16 -7.86 4.75
C LEU A 138 7.25 -8.51 3.70
N CYS A 139 6.51 -7.69 2.97
CA CYS A 139 5.79 -8.14 1.78
C CYS A 139 6.71 -8.06 0.55
N VAL A 140 6.69 -9.12 -0.27
CA VAL A 140 7.45 -9.19 -1.52
C VAL A 140 6.50 -9.49 -2.68
N HIS A 141 6.42 -8.56 -3.63
CA HIS A 141 5.66 -8.72 -4.87
C HIS A 141 6.43 -9.62 -5.85
N LYS A 142 5.71 -10.43 -6.64
CA LYS A 142 6.30 -11.35 -7.65
C LYS A 142 7.16 -10.62 -8.68
N GLU A 143 6.72 -9.42 -9.08
CA GLU A 143 7.42 -8.57 -10.04
C GLU A 143 8.33 -7.55 -9.36
N TYR A 144 7.78 -6.67 -8.53
CA TYR A 144 8.48 -5.53 -7.94
C TYR A 144 9.31 -5.86 -6.70
N GLY A 145 9.26 -7.09 -6.19
CA GLY A 145 9.98 -7.49 -5.00
C GLY A 145 9.53 -6.73 -3.76
N PRO A 146 10.47 -6.35 -2.87
CA PRO A 146 10.15 -5.57 -1.67
C PRO A 146 9.93 -4.08 -1.98
N TRP A 147 10.00 -3.64 -3.25
CA TRP A 147 9.89 -2.24 -3.66
C TRP A 147 8.44 -1.82 -3.90
N ILE A 148 7.61 -2.12 -2.90
CA ILE A 148 6.20 -1.76 -2.85
C ILE A 148 5.87 -1.12 -1.49
N ALA A 149 4.76 -0.40 -1.44
CA ALA A 149 4.14 0.07 -0.21
C ALA A 149 2.62 0.08 -0.36
N PHE A 150 1.89 -0.21 0.72
CA PHE A 150 0.43 -0.14 0.74
C PHE A 150 -0.02 1.18 1.37
N ARG A 151 -1.17 1.70 0.92
CA ARG A 151 -1.69 3.02 1.31
C ARG A 151 -3.06 2.95 1.94
N ALA A 152 -3.95 2.12 1.40
CA ALA A 152 -5.31 2.06 1.91
C ALA A 152 -5.96 0.71 1.64
N VAL A 153 -6.95 0.41 2.47
CA VAL A 153 -8.06 -0.48 2.14
C VAL A 153 -9.31 0.37 2.00
N VAL A 154 -10.02 0.21 0.89
CA VAL A 154 -11.31 0.89 0.66
C VAL A 154 -12.38 -0.17 0.58
N VAL A 155 -13.41 -0.05 1.42
CA VAL A 155 -14.56 -0.94 1.43
C VAL A 155 -15.76 -0.20 0.86
N MET A 156 -16.40 -0.82 -0.13
CA MET A 156 -17.55 -0.24 -0.84
C MET A 156 -18.82 -0.96 -0.43
N ASN A 157 -19.92 -0.21 -0.29
CA ASN A 157 -21.26 -0.75 -0.08
C ASN A 157 -21.81 -1.38 -1.38
N GLU A 158 -21.09 -2.35 -1.93
CA GLU A 158 -21.38 -3.06 -3.16
C GLU A 158 -21.10 -4.55 -2.96
N ASN A 159 -21.75 -5.39 -3.78
CA ASN A 159 -21.43 -6.81 -3.79
C ASN A 159 -20.13 -7.05 -4.55
N ALA A 160 -19.26 -7.91 -4.02
CA ALA A 160 -18.14 -8.43 -4.81
C ALA A 160 -18.68 -9.33 -5.93
N ASP A 161 -18.09 -9.23 -7.12
CA ASP A 161 -18.51 -10.04 -8.26
C ASP A 161 -18.22 -11.53 -8.00
N ASP A 162 -19.10 -12.43 -8.43
CA ASP A 162 -18.93 -13.87 -8.20
C ASP A 162 -17.63 -14.44 -8.82
N PHE A 163 -17.09 -13.79 -9.86
CA PHE A 163 -15.80 -14.14 -10.46
C PHE A 163 -14.59 -13.78 -9.57
N MET A 164 -14.74 -12.86 -8.60
CA MET A 164 -13.69 -12.50 -7.62
C MET A 164 -13.45 -13.62 -6.60
N VAL A 165 -14.45 -14.48 -6.37
CA VAL A 165 -14.38 -15.61 -5.43
C VAL A 165 -13.35 -16.67 -5.87
N SER A 166 -12.90 -16.63 -7.13
CA SER A 166 -11.92 -17.56 -7.68
C SER A 166 -10.46 -17.18 -7.40
N SER A 167 -10.15 -15.97 -6.89
CA SER A 167 -8.77 -15.48 -6.78
C SER A 167 -8.16 -15.57 -5.39
N THR A 168 -8.65 -16.45 -4.50
CA THR A 168 -7.83 -16.99 -3.40
C THR A 168 -6.74 -17.92 -3.95
N ASN A 169 -6.07 -17.52 -5.02
CA ASN A 169 -4.75 -18.00 -5.35
C ASN A 169 -3.84 -17.38 -4.31
N ASN A 170 -3.79 -18.02 -3.13
CA ASN A 170 -2.58 -17.98 -2.30
C ASN A 170 -1.41 -17.96 -3.27
N THR A 171 -0.45 -17.04 -3.10
CA THR A 171 0.84 -17.20 -3.78
C THR A 171 1.43 -18.52 -3.27
N SER A 172 1.06 -19.63 -3.91
CA SER A 172 1.35 -20.99 -3.51
C SER A 172 2.76 -21.27 -4.00
N GLY A 173 3.72 -20.61 -3.36
CA GLY A 173 5.12 -20.64 -3.74
C GLY A 173 5.84 -19.43 -3.16
N ASP A 174 7.02 -19.69 -2.62
CA ASP A 174 7.94 -18.63 -2.25
C ASP A 174 8.32 -17.80 -3.50
N VAL A 175 8.32 -16.48 -3.33
CA VAL A 175 8.74 -15.51 -4.36
C VAL A 175 10.22 -15.17 -4.28
N ILE A 176 10.86 -15.49 -3.15
CA ILE A 176 12.30 -15.36 -2.94
C ILE A 176 12.93 -16.72 -2.61
N THR A 177 14.21 -16.84 -2.85
CA THR A 177 14.99 -18.04 -2.50
C THR A 177 15.19 -18.15 -0.98
N LYS A 178 15.51 -19.36 -0.52
CA LYS A 178 15.87 -19.59 0.90
C LYS A 178 17.08 -18.77 1.33
N GLU A 179 18.02 -18.52 0.42
CA GLU A 179 19.21 -17.70 0.68
C GLU A 179 18.84 -16.22 0.84
N GLU A 180 18.00 -15.68 -0.04
CA GLU A 180 17.48 -14.31 0.07
C GLU A 180 16.69 -14.11 1.38
N LEU A 181 15.87 -15.10 1.77
CA LEU A 181 15.17 -15.07 3.06
C LEU A 181 16.15 -15.10 4.24
N ALA A 182 17.17 -15.96 4.20
CA ALA A 182 18.18 -16.02 5.27
C ALA A 182 18.94 -14.69 5.40
N ASN A 183 19.30 -14.05 4.28
CA ASN A 183 19.93 -12.74 4.28
C ASN A 183 18.99 -11.65 4.81
N ALA A 184 17.70 -11.70 4.45
CA ALA A 184 16.68 -10.79 4.97
C ALA A 184 16.53 -10.93 6.49
N VAL A 185 16.52 -12.15 7.02
CA VAL A 185 16.46 -12.38 8.49
C VAL A 185 17.66 -11.76 9.21
N LEU A 186 18.86 -11.87 8.63
CA LEU A 186 20.05 -11.24 9.21
C LEU A 186 20.00 -9.71 9.17
N ALA A 187 19.46 -9.13 8.09
CA ALA A 187 19.28 -7.69 7.96
C ALA A 187 18.18 -7.17 8.88
N PHE A 188 17.05 -7.88 8.98
CA PHE A 188 15.92 -7.54 9.85
C PHE A 188 16.36 -7.47 11.31
N LYS A 189 17.15 -8.42 11.80
CA LYS A 189 17.70 -8.37 13.17
C LYS A 189 18.49 -7.10 13.47
N LYS A 190 19.18 -6.53 12.48
CA LYS A 190 19.89 -5.25 12.64
C LYS A 190 18.92 -4.07 12.67
N ALA A 191 17.90 -4.09 11.82
CA ALA A 191 16.89 -3.05 11.75
C ALA A 191 15.96 -3.04 12.98
N GLU A 192 15.62 -4.21 13.50
CA GLU A 192 14.82 -4.38 14.72
C GLU A 192 15.58 -3.91 15.96
N TYR A 193 16.90 -4.11 16.00
CA TYR A 193 17.74 -3.64 17.11
C TYR A 193 17.76 -2.11 17.23
N ASP A 194 17.75 -1.40 16.11
CA ASP A 194 17.65 0.06 16.07
C ASP A 194 16.64 0.47 14.99
N ILE A 195 15.38 0.60 15.41
CA ILE A 195 14.26 0.95 14.53
C ILE A 195 14.43 2.30 13.83
N SER A 196 15.29 3.18 14.35
CA SER A 196 15.58 4.49 13.74
C SER A 196 16.64 4.43 12.64
N ASN A 197 17.35 3.29 12.52
CA ASN A 197 18.42 3.10 11.56
C ASN A 197 17.86 2.86 10.15
N THR A 198 17.74 3.94 9.39
CA THR A 198 17.28 3.93 8.00
C THR A 198 18.08 2.95 7.12
N GLU A 199 19.41 2.94 7.26
CA GLU A 199 20.28 2.07 6.45
C GLU A 199 20.03 0.58 6.73
N ALA A 200 19.72 0.21 7.98
CA ALA A 200 19.38 -1.17 8.30
C ALA A 200 18.06 -1.62 7.66
N TRP A 201 17.06 -0.74 7.59
CA TRP A 201 15.81 -1.02 6.89
C TRP A 201 15.96 -1.06 5.37
N ILE A 202 16.83 -0.22 4.79
CA ILE A 202 17.18 -0.28 3.38
C ILE A 202 17.89 -1.61 3.07
N LEU A 203 18.85 -2.01 3.91
CA LEU A 203 19.58 -3.26 3.77
C LEU A 203 18.66 -4.48 3.80
N LEU A 204 17.59 -4.45 4.60
CA LEU A 204 16.56 -5.50 4.60
C LEU A 204 15.90 -5.66 3.23
N ARG A 205 15.58 -4.57 2.53
CA ARG A 205 15.02 -4.67 1.18
C ARG A 205 16.08 -5.09 0.16
N ASP A 206 17.31 -4.59 0.32
CA ASP A 206 18.44 -4.89 -0.56
C ASP A 206 18.96 -6.33 -0.44
N SER A 207 18.64 -7.04 0.63
CA SER A 207 18.99 -8.47 0.81
C SER A 207 18.27 -9.40 -0.18
N ILE A 208 17.36 -8.87 -1.00
CA ILE A 208 16.63 -9.56 -2.07
C ILE A 208 17.00 -8.92 -3.43
N PRO A 209 18.24 -9.12 -3.93
CA PRO A 209 18.82 -8.30 -4.99
C PRO A 209 18.22 -8.53 -6.39
N ARG A 210 17.47 -9.61 -6.62
CA ARG A 210 16.87 -9.89 -7.94
C ARG A 210 15.90 -8.81 -8.44
N PHE A 211 15.36 -7.99 -7.53
CA PHE A 211 14.39 -6.95 -7.84
C PHE A 211 14.99 -5.55 -7.93
N GLN A 212 16.32 -5.41 -7.93
CA GLN A 212 17.00 -4.11 -7.93
C GLN A 212 16.57 -3.17 -9.07
N LYS A 213 16.18 -3.72 -10.23
CA LYS A 213 15.68 -2.90 -11.35
C LYS A 213 14.39 -2.13 -11.02
N TYR A 214 13.65 -2.53 -9.98
CA TYR A 214 12.41 -1.89 -9.50
C TYR A 214 12.62 -1.06 -8.23
N LYS A 215 13.84 -0.97 -7.71
CA LYS A 215 14.18 -0.17 -6.55
C LYS A 215 13.72 1.28 -6.73
N TYR A 216 13.27 1.87 -5.62
CA TYR A 216 12.96 3.29 -5.54
C TYR A 216 14.18 4.12 -5.93
N THR A 217 13.97 5.33 -6.48
CA THR A 217 15.08 6.27 -6.63
C THR A 217 15.63 6.62 -5.25
N GLU A 218 16.85 7.16 -5.19
CA GLU A 218 17.45 7.55 -3.91
C GLU A 218 16.57 8.56 -3.16
N GLU A 219 16.00 9.56 -3.85
CA GLU A 219 15.12 10.54 -3.19
C GLU A 219 13.88 9.88 -2.60
N GLN A 220 13.19 9.04 -3.38
CA GLN A 220 12.00 8.33 -2.90
C GLN A 220 12.35 7.42 -1.71
N LEU A 221 13.44 6.68 -1.81
CA LEU A 221 13.88 5.74 -0.79
C LEU A 221 14.16 6.44 0.53
N TYR A 222 15.02 7.47 0.51
CA TYR A 222 15.38 8.19 1.72
C TYR A 222 14.19 8.94 2.31
N TYR A 223 13.39 9.60 1.48
CA TYR A 223 12.21 10.30 1.97
C TYR A 223 11.21 9.35 2.67
N HIS A 224 11.02 8.12 2.15
CA HIS A 224 10.13 7.16 2.78
C HIS A 224 10.51 6.82 4.22
N TYR A 225 11.81 6.78 4.54
CA TYR A 225 12.33 6.42 5.86
C TYR A 225 12.55 7.62 6.77
N THR A 226 13.08 8.74 6.25
CA THR A 226 13.44 9.91 7.07
C THR A 226 12.30 10.90 7.22
N LYS A 227 11.34 10.90 6.27
CA LYS A 227 10.33 11.96 6.11
C LYS A 227 10.93 13.36 5.96
N ASP A 228 12.20 13.46 5.58
CA ASP A 228 12.90 14.75 5.47
C ASP A 228 12.35 15.55 4.28
N LYS A 229 11.66 16.65 4.59
CA LYS A 229 11.08 17.56 3.60
C LYS A 229 12.15 18.25 2.74
N SER A 230 13.41 18.31 3.16
CA SER A 230 14.52 18.84 2.34
C SER A 230 14.71 18.04 1.04
N ILE A 231 14.44 16.73 1.08
CA ILE A 231 14.46 15.85 -0.09
C ILE A 231 13.35 16.24 -1.07
N LEU A 232 12.14 16.52 -0.55
CA LEU A 232 11.02 16.98 -1.37
C LEU A 232 11.30 18.32 -2.04
N LYS A 233 11.89 19.27 -1.31
CA LYS A 233 12.31 20.57 -1.88
C LYS A 233 13.28 20.37 -3.03
N SER A 234 14.28 19.51 -2.84
CA SER A 234 15.30 19.23 -3.85
C SER A 234 14.68 18.59 -5.09
N ALA A 235 13.80 17.60 -4.91
CA ALA A 235 13.09 16.95 -6.02
C ALA A 235 12.19 17.93 -6.80
N VAL A 236 11.50 18.83 -6.09
CA VAL A 236 10.68 19.89 -6.69
C VAL A 236 11.55 20.87 -7.48
N SER A 237 12.65 21.37 -6.91
CA SER A 237 13.56 22.31 -7.60
C SER A 237 14.16 21.71 -8.87
N GLN A 238 14.66 20.47 -8.81
CA GLN A 238 15.22 19.77 -9.98
C GLN A 238 14.17 19.66 -11.11
N LYS A 239 12.91 19.42 -10.75
CA LYS A 239 11.83 19.30 -11.73
C LYS A 239 11.41 20.64 -12.36
N GLN A 240 11.60 21.77 -11.68
CA GLN A 240 11.38 23.10 -12.25
C GLN A 240 12.47 23.50 -13.26
N GLU A 241 13.66 22.89 -13.16
CA GLU A 241 14.82 23.19 -14.01
C GLU A 241 14.91 22.31 -15.27
N SER A 242 14.05 21.30 -15.41
CA SER A 242 14.01 20.34 -16.54
C SER A 242 12.94 20.66 -17.57
#